data_AF-A0A816JN37-F1
#
_entry.id   AF-A0A816JN37-F1
#
_cell.length_a   1.000
_cell.length_b   1.000
_cell.length_c   1.000
_cell.angle_alpha   90.00
_cell.angle_beta   90.00
_cell.angle_gamma   90.00
#
_symmetry.space_group_name_H-M   'P 1'
#
loop_
_entity.id
_entity.type
_entity.pdbx_description
1 polymer ?
#
loop_
_entity_poly.entity_id
_entity_poly.type
_entity_poly.pdbx_seq_one_letter_code
_entity_poly.pdbx_strand_id
1 'polypeptide(L)'
;MHGPFDSVKVCELHPQGVVLIRFKDQLLSCLRSDLLLLCECRYSKRQLHASLEDGSVNHAAVRDFDLEAERLDQFAAELEAE
;
A
#
# COMPACT_ATOMS: atom_id res chain seq x y z
N MET A 1 -12.34 19.88 5.81
CA MET A 1 -12.92 18.89 6.74
C MET A 1 -12.83 17.54 6.03
N HIS A 2 -11.97 16.65 6.50
CA HIS A 2 -11.80 15.33 5.90
C HIS A 2 -13.11 14.55 6.03
N GLY A 3 -13.67 14.14 4.90
CA GLY A 3 -14.91 13.37 4.89
C GLY A 3 -14.71 11.98 5.52
N PRO A 4 -15.81 11.32 5.93
CA PRO A 4 -15.74 10.00 6.54
C PRO A 4 -15.16 8.98 5.56
N PHE A 5 -14.06 8.34 5.95
CA PHE A 5 -13.55 7.15 5.26
C PHE A 5 -14.44 5.96 5.60
N ASP A 6 -14.55 5.04 4.65
CA ASP A 6 -15.33 3.82 4.78
C ASP A 6 -14.46 2.66 5.24
N SER A 7 -13.30 2.48 4.61
CA SER A 7 -12.34 1.44 4.97
C SER A 7 -10.91 1.84 4.60
N VAL A 8 -9.96 1.30 5.34
CA VAL A 8 -8.52 1.40 5.08
C VAL A 8 -7.97 -0.01 5.01
N LYS A 9 -7.25 -0.34 3.95
CA LYS A 9 -6.60 -1.63 3.77
C LYS A 9 -5.11 -1.42 3.56
N VAL A 10 -4.32 -1.89 4.51
CA VAL A 10 -2.86 -1.87 4.43
C VAL A 10 -2.40 -3.12 3.70
N CYS A 11 -1.64 -2.96 2.62
CA CYS A 11 -1.06 -4.07 1.86
C CYS A 11 0.36 -4.30 2.35
N GLU A 12 0.51 -4.93 3.52
CA GLU A 12 1.80 -5.13 4.21
C GLU A 12 2.83 -5.90 3.38
N LEU A 13 2.34 -6.76 2.48
CA LEU A 13 3.17 -7.62 1.64
C LEU A 13 3.59 -6.94 0.33
N HIS A 14 3.00 -5.80 0.00
CA HIS A 14 3.32 -5.08 -1.22
C HIS A 14 4.72 -4.46 -1.08
N PRO A 15 5.69 -4.76 -1.97
CA PRO A 15 7.08 -4.33 -1.80
C PRO A 15 7.26 -2.80 -1.76
N GLN A 16 6.31 -2.07 -2.34
CA GLN A 16 6.28 -0.59 -2.34
C GLN A 16 5.56 0.02 -1.12
N GLY A 17 4.98 -0.78 -0.22
CA GLY A 17 4.28 -0.30 0.97
C GLY A 17 2.98 0.46 0.64
N VAL A 18 2.02 -0.23 0.02
CA VAL A 18 0.77 0.37 -0.48
C VAL A 18 -0.35 0.36 0.55
N VAL A 19 -1.12 1.44 0.63
CA VAL A 19 -2.33 1.55 1.45
C VAL A 19 -3.50 1.97 0.56
N LEU A 20 -4.59 1.21 0.60
CA LEU A 20 -5.83 1.51 -0.10
C LEU A 20 -6.80 2.18 0.88
N ILE A 21 -7.40 3.28 0.47
CA ILE A 21 -8.37 4.03 1.27
C ILE A 21 -9.66 4.16 0.46
N ARG A 22 -10.77 3.66 1.02
CA ARG A 22 -12.10 3.81 0.44
C ARG A 22 -12.85 4.92 1.16
N PHE A 23 -13.38 5.88 0.41
CA PHE A 23 -14.22 6.96 0.94
C PHE A 23 -15.70 6.63 0.80
N LYS A 24 -16.55 7.13 1.72
CA LYS A 24 -18.01 6.89 1.68
C LYS A 24 -18.71 7.67 0.57
N ASP A 25 -18.27 8.90 0.32
CA ASP A 25 -18.93 9.80 -0.64
C ASP A 25 -18.17 9.87 -1.96
N GLN A 26 -18.86 9.55 -3.05
CA GLN A 26 -18.36 9.69 -4.42
C GLN A 26 -18.14 11.16 -4.83
N LEU A 27 -18.78 12.12 -4.14
CA LEU A 27 -18.62 13.57 -4.38
C LEU A 27 -17.28 14.12 -3.87
N LEU A 28 -16.54 13.35 -3.06
CA LEU A 28 -15.11 13.55 -2.86
C LEU A 28 -14.30 13.06 -4.06
N SER A 29 -14.88 12.92 -5.26
CA SER A 29 -14.15 12.90 -6.54
C SER A 29 -13.34 14.18 -6.78
N CYS A 30 -13.52 15.20 -5.93
CA CYS A 30 -12.51 16.22 -5.63
C CYS A 30 -11.20 15.66 -5.06
N LEU A 31 -11.07 14.33 -4.93
CA LEU A 31 -9.88 13.51 -4.75
C LEU A 31 -8.71 14.07 -5.54
N ARG A 32 -8.90 14.67 -6.71
CA ARG A 32 -7.79 15.33 -7.43
C ARG A 32 -7.06 16.38 -6.58
N SER A 33 -7.77 17.15 -5.77
CA SER A 33 -7.23 18.19 -4.87
C SER A 33 -6.54 17.57 -3.64
N ASP A 34 -7.19 16.59 -3.00
CA ASP A 34 -6.66 15.93 -1.80
C ASP A 34 -5.50 14.97 -2.14
N LEU A 35 -5.54 14.33 -3.31
CA LEU A 35 -4.48 13.48 -3.89
C LEU A 35 -3.27 14.32 -4.30
N LEU A 36 -3.49 15.52 -4.86
CA LEU A 36 -2.42 16.47 -5.13
C LEU A 36 -1.76 16.91 -3.82
N LEU A 37 -2.58 17.25 -2.81
CA LEU A 37 -2.09 17.63 -1.48
C LEU A 37 -1.33 16.48 -0.82
N LEU A 38 -1.81 15.23 -0.93
CA LEU A 38 -1.13 14.02 -0.45
C LEU A 38 0.17 13.74 -1.22
N CYS A 39 0.22 14.02 -2.52
CA CYS A 39 1.43 13.88 -3.34
C CYS A 39 2.48 14.96 -3.03
N GLU A 40 2.06 16.13 -2.55
CA GLU A 40 2.94 17.19 -2.05
C GLU A 40 3.28 17.02 -0.56
N CYS A 41 2.52 16.19 0.16
CA CYS A 41 2.78 15.85 1.55
C CYS A 41 4.02 14.96 1.66
N ARG A 42 5.08 15.54 2.24
CA ARG A 42 6.33 14.86 2.52
C ARG A 42 6.26 14.21 3.90
N TYR A 43 6.10 12.89 3.96
CA TYR A 43 6.14 12.16 5.22
C TYR A 43 7.57 11.64 5.46
N SER A 44 8.23 12.10 6.53
CA SER A 44 9.58 11.63 6.91
C SER A 44 10.61 11.66 5.75
N LYS A 45 10.69 12.79 5.02
CA LYS A 45 11.55 13.00 3.83
C LYS A 45 11.22 12.12 2.61
N ARG A 46 10.21 11.27 2.67
CA ARG A 46 9.71 10.49 1.52
C ARG A 46 8.49 11.18 0.93
N GLN A 47 8.44 11.24 -0.39
CA GLN A 47 7.27 11.73 -1.11
C GLN A 47 6.26 10.59 -1.20
N LEU A 48 5.02 10.85 -0.76
CA LEU A 48 3.94 9.89 -0.93
C LEU A 48 3.41 10.01 -2.37
N HIS A 49 3.20 8.87 -3.02
CA HIS A 49 2.50 8.82 -4.30
C HIS A 49 1.08 8.33 -4.03
N ALA A 50 0.10 9.11 -4.46
CA ALA A 50 -1.30 8.74 -4.39
C ALA A 50 -1.87 8.77 -5.81
N SER A 51 -2.56 7.71 -6.19
CA SER A 51 -3.31 7.62 -7.44
C SER A 51 -4.72 7.12 -7.16
N LEU A 52 -5.65 7.40 -8.09
CA LEU A 52 -6.96 6.76 -8.07
C LEU A 52 -6.80 5.29 -8.45
N GLU A 53 -7.31 4.40 -7.61
CA GLU A 53 -7.29 2.95 -7.84
C GLU A 53 -8.65 2.51 -8.39
N ASP A 54 -8.62 1.76 -9.49
CA ASP A 54 -9.80 1.36 -10.28
C ASP A 54 -10.27 -0.08 -10.00
N GLY A 55 -9.62 -0.80 -9.08
CA GLY A 55 -9.93 -2.18 -8.72
C GLY A 55 -9.28 -3.23 -9.62
N SER A 56 -8.49 -2.81 -10.61
CA SER A 56 -7.89 -3.69 -11.61
C SER A 56 -6.76 -4.56 -11.03
N VAL A 57 -6.05 -4.05 -10.01
CA VAL A 57 -4.91 -4.72 -9.39
C VAL A 57 -5.24 -5.10 -7.95
N ASN A 58 -5.14 -6.39 -7.62
CA ASN A 58 -5.23 -6.82 -6.23
C ASN A 58 -3.90 -6.55 -5.51
N HIS A 59 -3.71 -5.30 -5.05
CA HIS A 59 -2.50 -4.88 -4.33
C HIS A 59 -2.20 -5.70 -3.06
N ALA A 60 -3.20 -6.36 -2.47
CA ALA A 60 -2.98 -7.23 -1.32
C ALA A 60 -2.35 -8.58 -1.68
N ALA A 61 -2.40 -8.98 -2.96
CA ALA A 61 -1.81 -10.21 -3.47
C ALA A 61 -0.43 -9.99 -4.11
N VAL A 62 0.01 -8.74 -4.26
CA VAL A 62 1.34 -8.41 -4.77
C VAL A 62 2.37 -8.66 -3.66
N ARG A 63 3.33 -9.53 -3.94
CA ARG A 63 4.42 -9.90 -3.02
C ARG A 63 5.71 -10.03 -3.82
N ASP A 64 6.84 -9.92 -3.12
CA ASP A 64 8.17 -10.13 -3.69
C ASP A 64 8.56 -11.61 -3.53
N PHE A 65 8.39 -12.38 -4.60
CA PHE A 65 8.65 -13.83 -4.57
C PHE A 65 10.13 -14.17 -4.36
N ASP A 66 11.04 -13.33 -4.85
CA ASP A 66 12.48 -13.57 -4.72
C ASP A 66 12.90 -13.38 -3.25
N LEU A 67 12.47 -12.29 -2.63
CA LEU A 67 12.72 -12.04 -1.20
C LEU A 67 12.08 -13.11 -0.30
N GLU A 68 10.90 -13.60 -0.66
CA GLU A 68 10.23 -14.66 0.08
C GLU A 68 10.92 -16.02 -0.06
N ALA A 69 11.45 -16.33 -1.25
CA ALA A 69 12.26 -17.52 -1.48
C ALA A 69 13.55 -17.48 -0.65
N GLU A 70 14.27 -16.34 -0.64
CA GLU A 70 15.48 -16.17 0.17
C GLU A 70 15.21 -16.38 1.67
N ARG A 71 14.09 -15.84 2.18
CA ARG A 71 13.67 -16.03 3.57
C ARG A 71 13.35 -17.49 3.87
N LEU A 72 12.76 -18.21 2.92
CA LEU A 72 12.42 -19.62 3.07
C LEU A 72 13.69 -20.48 3.09
N ASP A 73 14.65 -20.19 2.21
CA ASP A 73 15.94 -20.88 2.16
C ASP A 73 16.74 -20.67 3.45
N GLN A 74 16.75 -19.43 3.99
CA GLN A 74 17.37 -19.16 5.28
C GLN A 74 16.71 -19.99 6.40
N PHE A 75 15.37 -20.05 6.42
CA PHE A 75 14.65 -20.82 7.42
C PHE A 75 14.94 -22.32 7.31
N ALA A 76 15.06 -22.86 6.09
CA ALA A 76 15.45 -24.25 5.86
C ALA A 76 16.87 -24.54 6.38
N ALA A 77 17.82 -23.64 6.11
CA ALA A 77 19.19 -23.77 6.61
C ALA A 77 19.29 -23.72 8.14
N GLU A 78 18.49 -22.87 8.79
CA GLU A 78 18.38 -22.83 10.26
C GLU A 78 17.83 -24.15 10.83
N LEU A 79 16.89 -24.79 10.12
CA LEU A 79 16.23 -26.01 10.56
C LEU A 79 17.07 -27.28 10.33
N GLU A 80 17.93 -27.30 9.30
CA GLU A 80 18.90 -28.38 9.05
C GLU A 80 20.13 -28.32 9.96
N ALA A 81 20.39 -27.17 10.57
CA ALA A 81 21.49 -26.97 11.51
C ALA A 81 21.20 -27.42 12.95
N GLU A 82 19.96 -27.86 13.22
CA GLU A 82 19.46 -28.44 14.49
C GLU A 82 19.32 -29.97 14.38
#